data_AF-A0A355T3V8-F1
#
_entry.id   AF-A0A355T3V8-F1
#
_cell.length_a   1.000
_cell.length_b   1.000
_cell.length_c   1.000
_cell.angle_alpha   90.00
_cell.angle_beta   90.00
_cell.angle_gamma   90.00
#
_symmetry.space_group_name_H-M   'P 1'
#
loop_
_entity.id
_entity.type
_entity.pdbx_description
1 polymer ?
#
loop_
_entity_poly.entity_id
_entity_poly.type
_entity_poly.pdbx_seq_one_letter_code
_entity_poly.pdbx_strand_id
1 'polypeptide(L)' 'VIPATFRRTNGVHFEQVLHEPIFADPDAEPLAETARITQRLNDFLEAEIRENPAQWLWLHNRWPKDAEKDA' A
#
# COMPACT_ATOMS: atom_id res chain seq x y z
N VAL A 1 -2.03 -2.51 12.41
CA VAL A 1 -2.66 -2.15 11.11
C VAL A 1 -2.92 -3.44 10.34
N ILE A 2 -4.12 -3.66 9.81
CA ILE A 2 -4.42 -4.86 9.00
C ILE A 2 -4.54 -4.42 7.53
N PRO A 3 -3.58 -4.76 6.65
CA PRO A 3 -3.71 -4.50 5.23
C PRO A 3 -4.85 -5.32 4.61
N ALA A 4 -5.54 -4.76 3.64
CA ALA A 4 -6.63 -5.42 2.94
C ALA A 4 -6.57 -5.13 1.44
N THR A 5 -6.89 -6.14 0.63
CA THR A 5 -6.99 -6.02 -0.83
C THR A 5 -8.40 -6.35 -1.29
N PHE A 6 -8.84 -5.62 -2.31
CA PHE A 6 -10.15 -5.77 -2.93
C PHE A 6 -9.92 -5.96 -4.42
N ARG A 7 -10.29 -7.12 -4.96
CA ARG A 7 -10.12 -7.43 -6.38
C ARG A 7 -11.49 -7.62 -7.01
N ARG A 8 -11.79 -6.83 -8.04
CA ARG A 8 -13.01 -7.00 -8.84
C ARG A 8 -12.78 -8.18 -9.78
N THR A 9 -13.62 -9.21 -9.66
CA THR A 9 -13.48 -10.43 -10.45
C THR A 9 -14.35 -10.37 -11.71
N ASN A 10 -15.67 -10.43 -11.57
CA ASN A 10 -16.60 -10.35 -12.69
C ASN A 10 -17.85 -9.52 -12.34
N GLY A 11 -18.28 -8.64 -13.24
CA GLY A 11 -19.47 -7.82 -13.03
C GLY A 11 -19.34 -6.98 -11.76
N VAL A 12 -20.22 -7.18 -10.78
CA VAL A 12 -20.23 -6.45 -9.50
C VAL A 12 -19.69 -7.28 -8.33
N HIS A 13 -18.94 -8.36 -8.61
CA HIS A 13 -18.37 -9.23 -7.59
C HIS A 13 -16.93 -8.83 -7.23
N PHE A 14 -16.62 -8.96 -5.95
CA PHE A 14 -15.31 -8.61 -5.39
C PHE A 14 -14.84 -9.72 -4.46
N GLU A 15 -13.56 -10.05 -4.56
CA GLU A 15 -12.86 -10.84 -3.57
C GLU A 15 -12.12 -9.91 -2.61
N GLN A 16 -12.16 -10.26 -1.33
CA GLN A 16 -11.52 -9.49 -0.26
C GLN A 16 -10.56 -10.39 0.49
N VAL A 17 -9.34 -9.91 0.69
CA VAL A 17 -8.32 -10.61 1.48
C VAL A 17 -7.84 -9.67 2.59
N LEU A 18 -7.91 -10.17 3.82
CA LEU A 18 -7.27 -9.53 4.98
C LEU A 18 -5.91 -10.20 5.16
N HIS A 19 -4.86 -9.37 5.22
CA HIS A 19 -3.48 -9.83 5.31
C HIS A 19 -2.99 -9.81 6.74
N GLU A 20 -1.78 -10.36 6.96
CA GLU A 20 -1.17 -10.41 8.28
C GLU A 20 -1.06 -9.00 8.90
N PRO A 21 -1.42 -8.83 10.18
CA PRO A 21 -1.34 -7.54 10.83
C PRO A 21 0.11 -7.04 10.93
N ILE A 22 0.29 -5.75 10.63
CA ILE A 22 1.51 -5.01 10.99
C ILE A 22 1.31 -4.49 12.42
N PHE A 23 2.01 -5.09 13.36
CA PHE A 23 2.06 -4.64 14.74
C PHE A 23 3.04 -3.47 14.89
N ALA A 24 2.62 -2.50 15.70
CA ALA A 24 3.49 -1.42 16.15
C ALA A 24 4.29 -1.89 17.37
N ASP A 25 5.54 -1.48 17.45
CA ASP A 25 6.37 -1.62 18.63
C ASP A 25 6.12 -0.44 19.58
N PRO A 26 5.54 -0.66 20.78
CA PRO A 26 5.24 0.43 21.72
C PRO A 26 6.50 1.02 22.36
N ASP A 27 7.63 0.33 22.31
CA ASP A 27 8.89 0.75 22.93
C ASP A 27 9.82 1.50 21.93
N ALA A 28 9.45 1.52 20.65
CA ALA A 28 10.21 2.20 19.60
C ALA A 28 10.02 3.73 19.63
N GLU A 29 10.99 4.44 19.05
CA GLU A 29 10.85 5.89 18.86
C GLU A 29 9.67 6.18 17.90
N PRO A 30 8.71 7.06 18.28
CA PRO A 30 7.45 7.21 17.53
C PRO A 30 7.59 7.56 16.05
N LEU A 31 8.51 8.45 15.67
CA LEU A 31 8.67 8.86 14.26
C LEU A 31 9.33 7.75 13.44
N ALA A 32 10.35 7.10 13.98
CA ALA A 32 11.00 5.96 13.35
C ALA A 32 10.03 4.80 13.16
N GLU A 33 9.17 4.52 14.15
CA GLU A 33 8.18 3.45 14.06
C GLU A 33 7.08 3.77 13.05
N THR A 34 6.65 5.03 13.00
CA THR A 34 5.73 5.51 11.96
C THR A 34 6.34 5.28 10.58
N ALA A 35 7.59 5.70 10.36
CA ALA A 35 8.28 5.53 9.08
C ALA A 35 8.40 4.05 8.69
N ARG A 36 8.73 3.16 9.64
CA ARG A 36 8.83 1.70 9.41
C ARG A 36 7.50 1.10 8.97
N ILE A 37 6.41 1.45 9.65
CA ILE A 37 5.06 0.96 9.31
C ILE A 37 4.62 1.52 7.95
N THR A 38 4.85 2.81 7.70
CA THR A 38 4.53 3.45 6.41
C THR A 38 5.29 2.80 5.26
N GLN A 39 6.58 2.49 5.43
CA GLN A 39 7.37 1.81 4.40
C GLN A 39 6.78 0.43 4.11
N ARG A 40 6.49 -0.37 5.14
CA ARG A 40 5.87 -1.69 4.96
C ARG A 40 4.54 -1.63 4.20
N LEU A 41 3.73 -0.61 4.46
CA LEU A 41 2.48 -0.40 3.73
C LEU A 41 2.73 -0.01 2.27
N ASN A 42 3.74 0.82 1.98
CA ASN A 42 4.11 1.16 0.61
C ASN A 42 4.62 -0.07 -0.16
N ASP A 43 5.47 -0.90 0.46
CA ASP A 43 5.98 -2.14 -0.14
C ASP A 43 4.83 -3.11 -0.45
N PHE A 44 3.88 -3.25 0.49
CA PHE A 44 2.67 -4.03 0.29
C PHE A 44 1.82 -3.52 -0.89
N LEU A 45 1.56 -2.21 -0.93
CA LEU A 45 0.82 -1.59 -2.03
C LEU A 45 1.53 -1.79 -3.37
N GLU A 46 2.86 -1.62 -3.42
CA GLU A 46 3.64 -1.84 -4.63
C GLU A 46 3.49 -3.28 -5.14
N ALA A 47 3.60 -4.27 -4.26
CA ALA A 47 3.46 -5.67 -4.63
C ALA A 47 2.09 -5.97 -5.24
N GLU A 48 1.00 -5.52 -4.60
CA GLU A 48 -0.37 -5.72 -5.06
C GLU A 48 -0.67 -4.98 -6.38
N ILE A 49 -0.18 -3.73 -6.51
CA ILE A 49 -0.34 -2.95 -7.74
C ILE A 49 0.44 -3.59 -8.89
N ARG A 50 1.64 -4.12 -8.65
CA ARG A 50 2.42 -4.82 -9.70
C ARG A 50 1.75 -6.12 -10.14
N GLU A 51 1.13 -6.85 -9.23
CA GLU A 51 0.40 -8.08 -9.56
C GLU A 51 -0.81 -7.78 -10.46
N ASN A 52 -1.58 -6.72 -10.17
CA ASN A 52 -2.81 -6.38 -10.89
C ASN A 52 -2.98 -4.87 -11.12
N PRO A 53 -2.18 -4.22 -11.99
CA PRO A 53 -2.14 -2.76 -12.12
C PRO A 53 -3.45 -2.14 -12.62
N ALA A 54 -4.26 -2.91 -13.36
CA ALA A 54 -5.57 -2.48 -13.84
C ALA A 54 -6.64 -2.38 -12.72
N GLN A 55 -6.40 -3.00 -11.56
CA GLN A 55 -7.29 -2.89 -10.39
C GLN A 55 -7.03 -1.62 -9.58
N TRP A 56 -5.87 -0.98 -9.76
CA TRP A 56 -5.53 0.26 -9.05
C TRP A 56 -6.19 1.48 -9.71
N LEU A 57 -6.74 2.37 -8.88
CA LEU A 57 -7.32 3.62 -9.35
C LEU A 57 -6.23 4.69 -9.52
N TRP A 58 -5.76 4.86 -10.76
CA TRP A 58 -4.74 5.84 -11.16
C TRP A 58 -5.26 7.29 -11.23
N LEU A 59 -6.07 7.70 -10.25
CA LEU A 59 -6.77 9.00 -10.26
C LEU A 59 -5.88 10.17 -9.80
N HIS A 60 -4.75 9.88 -9.15
CA HIS A 60 -3.94 10.88 -8.48
C HIS A 60 -2.53 10.96 -9.07
N ASN A 61 -2.03 12.18 -9.28
CA ASN A 61 -0.60 12.45 -9.51
C ASN A 61 0.14 12.29 -8.18
N ARG A 62 0.39 11.04 -7.79
CA ARG A 62 0.95 10.69 -6.48
C ARG A 62 2.34 11.27 -6.25
N TRP A 63 3.17 11.28 -7.28
CA TRP A 63 4.56 11.68 -7.17
C TRP A 63 4.75 13.18 -7.43
N PRO A 64 5.64 13.85 -6.66
CA PRO A 64 6.03 15.23 -6.93
C PRO A 64 6.62 15.37 -8.34
N LYS A 65 6.40 16.51 -9.01
CA LYS A 65 6.94 16.76 -10.36
C LYS A 65 8.47 16.78 -10.40
N ASP A 66 9.10 17.08 -9.29
CA ASP A 66 10.54 17.13 -9.11
C ASP A 66 11.15 15.76 -8.79
N ALA A 67 10.35 14.73 -8.46
CA ALA A 67 10.84 13.38 -8.20
C ALA A 67 11.47 12.71 -9.45
N GLU A 68 11.12 13.16 -10.66
CA GLU A 68 11.71 12.67 -11.91
C GLU A 68 13.16 13.12 -12.12
N LYS A 69 13.62 14.15 -11.40
CA LYS A 69 14.97 14.72 -11.60
C LYS A 69 16.09 13.91 -10.96
N ASP A 70 15.74 13.06 -10.00
CA ASP A 70 16.68 12.25 -9.21
C ASP A 70 16.68 10.76 -9.62
N ALA A 71 15.94 10.40 -10.68
CA ALA A 71 15.75 9.03 -11.17
C ALA A 71 16.70 8.64 -12.32
#